data_AF-A0A6J4ULM1-F1
#
_entry.id   AF-A0A6J4ULM1-F1
#
_cell.length_a   1.000
_cell.length_b   1.000
_cell.length_c   1.000
_cell.angle_alpha   90.00
_cell.angle_beta   90.00
_cell.angle_gamma   90.00
#
_symmetry.space_group_name_H-M   'P 1'
#
loop_
_entity.id
_entity.type
_entity.pdbx_description
1 polymer ?
#
loop_
_entity_poly.entity_id
_entity_poly.type
_entity_poly.pdbx_seq_one_letter_code
_entity_poly.pdbx_strand_id
1 'polypeptide(L)'
;MLDVRSAARPPTVGAVSTARPVAVAALLGLTALAAPAAAEGSPTCSMKAARQAIRTTPAAAALRATLDGPFALIAQLWCRDVTRDGVDDMTVTVSGGGTAGVMGWAVFRTVGARRRLVLLRPDGQHFRIRLTGRSEIWEQYPVYRERDPGCCPTGGYENRRFRWDGDRFVVARRWRTTDAG
;
A
#
# COMPACT_ATOMS: atom_id res chain seq x y z
N MET A 1 -39.29 23.62 -8.62
CA MET A 1 -39.74 22.88 -9.82
C MET A 1 -39.01 23.51 -11.01
N LEU A 2 -37.78 23.07 -11.28
CA LEU A 2 -36.98 23.54 -12.41
C LEU A 2 -36.35 22.32 -13.07
N ASP A 3 -36.77 22.16 -14.31
CA ASP A 3 -36.52 21.11 -15.27
C ASP A 3 -35.17 21.38 -15.95
N VAL A 4 -34.23 20.44 -15.86
CA VAL A 4 -32.94 20.51 -16.58
C VAL A 4 -32.68 19.17 -17.27
N ARG A 5 -33.38 19.01 -18.40
CA ARG A 5 -32.94 18.47 -19.69
C ARG A 5 -31.70 17.57 -19.70
N SER A 6 -31.96 16.28 -19.94
CA SER A 6 -31.04 15.32 -20.55
C SER A 6 -30.43 15.83 -21.85
N ALA A 7 -29.11 15.79 -21.96
CA ALA A 7 -28.40 15.86 -23.24
C ALA A 7 -27.88 14.47 -23.60
N ALA A 8 -28.47 13.90 -24.65
CA ALA A 8 -27.98 12.69 -25.31
C ALA A 8 -26.60 12.94 -25.94
N ARG A 9 -25.72 11.93 -25.92
CA ARG A 9 -24.46 11.93 -26.68
C ARG A 9 -24.50 10.92 -27.84
N PRO A 10 -23.76 11.19 -28.93
CA PRO A 10 -23.98 10.65 -30.27
C PRO A 10 -23.38 9.25 -30.48
N PRO A 11 -23.60 8.64 -31.66
CA PRO A 11 -23.28 7.24 -31.93
C PRO A 11 -21.79 6.95 -32.15
N THR A 12 -21.48 5.68 -31.89
CA THR A 12 -20.28 4.91 -32.21
C THR A 12 -19.88 5.06 -33.69
N VAL A 13 -18.65 5.51 -33.97
CA VAL A 13 -18.02 5.44 -35.30
C VAL A 13 -16.95 4.36 -35.25
N GLY A 14 -17.06 3.39 -36.15
CA GLY A 14 -16.26 2.18 -36.17
C GLY A 14 -15.08 2.17 -37.16
N ALA A 15 -14.54 0.94 -37.29
CA ALA A 15 -13.60 0.41 -38.30
C ALA A 15 -12.22 1.12 -38.35
N VAL A 16 -11.10 0.45 -38.60
CA VAL A 16 -10.79 -0.38 -39.76
C VAL A 16 -9.70 -1.39 -39.38
N SER A 17 -9.96 -2.66 -39.68
CA SER A 17 -8.97 -3.75 -39.65
C SER A 17 -8.22 -3.76 -40.98
N THR A 18 -6.96 -3.34 -40.98
CA THR A 18 -6.05 -3.57 -42.12
C THR A 18 -5.24 -4.82 -41.88
N ALA A 19 -5.61 -5.91 -42.56
CA ALA A 19 -4.80 -7.12 -42.68
C ALA A 19 -3.48 -6.77 -43.37
N ARG A 20 -2.36 -7.21 -42.79
CA ARG A 20 -1.03 -7.10 -43.38
C ARG A 20 -0.49 -8.48 -43.77
N PRO A 21 0.28 -8.56 -44.86
CA PRO A 21 0.69 -9.80 -45.51
C PRO A 21 1.68 -10.61 -44.68
N VAL A 22 1.54 -11.93 -44.76
CA VAL A 22 2.44 -12.94 -44.21
C VAL A 22 3.69 -13.02 -45.10
N ALA A 23 4.80 -12.47 -44.63
CA ALA A 23 6.12 -12.71 -45.20
C ALA A 23 6.77 -13.91 -44.49
N VAL A 24 6.87 -15.04 -45.21
CA VAL A 24 7.59 -16.23 -44.75
C VAL A 24 9.07 -16.02 -45.03
N ALA A 25 9.82 -15.61 -44.00
CA ALA A 25 11.28 -15.54 -44.05
C ALA A 25 11.88 -16.72 -43.26
N ALA A 26 12.57 -17.62 -43.99
CA ALA A 26 13.35 -18.70 -43.42
C ALA A 26 14.57 -18.14 -42.68
N LEU A 27 14.65 -18.37 -41.37
CA LEU A 27 15.77 -17.97 -40.52
C LEU A 27 16.62 -19.20 -40.16
N LEU A 28 17.85 -19.19 -40.67
CA LEU A 28 18.94 -20.07 -40.28
C LEU A 28 19.26 -19.86 -38.79
N GLY A 29 19.29 -20.97 -38.05
CA GLY A 29 19.42 -21.00 -36.60
C GLY A 29 20.80 -20.54 -36.10
N LEU A 30 20.80 -19.46 -35.32
CA LEU A 30 21.84 -19.20 -34.32
C LEU A 30 21.35 -19.80 -32.99
N THR A 31 21.94 -20.92 -32.57
CA THR A 31 21.77 -21.47 -31.23
C THR A 31 22.56 -20.61 -30.23
N ALA A 32 21.97 -19.49 -29.80
CA ALA A 32 22.45 -18.74 -28.66
C ALA A 32 22.26 -19.61 -27.40
N LEU A 33 23.36 -20.06 -26.78
CA LEU A 33 23.34 -20.62 -25.44
C LEU A 33 22.85 -19.53 -24.48
N ALA A 34 21.55 -19.55 -24.18
CA ALA A 34 20.98 -18.72 -23.13
C ALA A 34 21.59 -19.18 -21.81
N ALA A 35 22.52 -18.38 -21.27
CA ALA A 35 22.97 -18.55 -19.90
C ALA A 35 21.72 -18.57 -19.00
N PRO A 36 21.62 -19.48 -18.02
CA PRO A 36 20.50 -19.48 -17.10
C PRO A 36 20.47 -18.11 -16.43
N ALA A 37 19.41 -17.34 -16.71
CA ALA A 37 19.12 -16.15 -15.95
C ALA A 37 18.97 -16.64 -14.50
N ALA A 38 19.97 -16.33 -13.68
CA ALA A 38 19.90 -16.60 -12.25
C ALA A 38 18.58 -16.01 -11.81
N ALA A 39 17.65 -16.86 -11.37
CA ALA A 39 16.38 -16.43 -10.87
C ALA A 39 16.69 -15.47 -9.72
N GLU A 40 16.54 -14.17 -9.97
CA GLU A 40 16.65 -13.15 -8.93
C GLU A 40 15.55 -13.51 -7.94
N GLY A 41 15.94 -14.18 -6.86
CA GLY A 41 15.01 -14.61 -5.84
C GLY A 41 14.20 -13.39 -5.42
N SER A 42 12.87 -13.50 -5.51
CA SER A 42 11.96 -12.40 -5.16
C SER A 42 12.44 -11.77 -3.87
N PRO A 43 12.62 -10.43 -3.82
CA PRO A 43 13.21 -9.79 -2.66
C PRO A 43 12.45 -10.24 -1.42
N THR A 44 13.18 -10.87 -0.50
CA THR A 44 12.55 -11.59 0.61
C THR A 44 11.85 -10.58 1.52
N CYS A 45 10.58 -10.83 1.81
CA CYS A 45 9.88 -10.02 2.80
C CYS A 45 10.50 -10.28 4.18
N SER A 46 11.10 -9.24 4.78
CA SER A 46 11.84 -9.35 6.03
C SER A 46 11.91 -8.00 6.74
N MET A 47 12.17 -8.02 8.04
CA MET A 47 12.37 -6.78 8.83
C MET A 47 13.50 -5.92 8.27
N LYS A 48 14.59 -6.55 7.81
CA LYS A 48 15.72 -5.87 7.16
C LYS A 48 15.28 -5.18 5.87
N ALA A 49 14.53 -5.88 5.01
CA ALA A 49 14.02 -5.32 3.76
C ALA A 49 13.03 -4.16 4.00
N ALA A 50 12.14 -4.29 4.98
CA ALA A 50 11.20 -3.24 5.35
C ALA A 50 11.91 -1.98 5.87
N ARG A 51 12.91 -2.16 6.75
CA ARG A 51 13.75 -1.04 7.24
C ARG A 51 14.50 -0.37 6.09
N GLN A 52 15.09 -1.16 5.20
CA GLN A 52 15.78 -0.62 4.03
C GLN A 52 14.82 0.18 3.15
N ALA A 53 13.63 -0.36 2.85
CA ALA A 53 12.62 0.32 2.04
C ALA A 53 12.19 1.66 2.65
N ILE A 54 11.98 1.72 3.96
CA ILE A 54 11.68 2.99 4.67
C ILE A 54 12.87 3.96 4.54
N ARG A 55 14.10 3.49 4.76
CA ARG A 55 15.31 4.35 4.74
C ARG A 55 15.58 4.95 3.36
N THR A 56 15.36 4.18 2.29
CA THR A 56 15.66 4.58 0.91
C THR A 56 14.50 5.27 0.21
N THR A 57 13.32 5.37 0.81
CA THR A 57 12.16 6.05 0.22
C THR A 57 12.03 7.48 0.75
N PRO A 58 12.27 8.53 -0.08
CA PRO A 58 12.21 9.92 0.39
C PRO A 58 10.86 10.32 1.01
N ALA A 59 9.76 9.86 0.41
CA ALA A 59 8.41 10.13 0.94
C ALA A 59 8.16 9.53 2.33
N ALA A 60 8.94 8.54 2.77
CA ALA A 60 8.83 7.91 4.09
C ALA A 60 9.69 8.61 5.17
N ALA A 61 10.09 9.86 4.96
CA ALA A 61 10.99 10.59 5.86
C ALA A 61 10.49 10.64 7.32
N ALA A 62 9.19 10.81 7.56
CA ALA A 62 8.61 10.81 8.90
C ALA A 62 8.72 9.45 9.60
N LEU A 63 8.42 8.34 8.90
CA LEU A 63 8.63 6.99 9.45
C LEU A 63 10.10 6.70 9.72
N ARG A 64 11.00 7.20 8.87
CA ARG A 64 12.45 7.10 9.08
C ARG A 64 12.85 7.86 10.34
N ALA A 65 12.37 9.08 10.54
CA ALA A 65 12.62 9.86 11.73
C ALA A 65 12.14 9.13 12.99
N THR A 66 10.95 8.51 12.96
CA THR A 66 10.50 7.65 14.06
C THR A 66 11.48 6.50 14.29
N LEU A 67 11.85 5.74 13.25
CA LEU A 67 12.76 4.58 13.35
C LEU A 67 14.19 4.89 13.82
N ASP A 68 14.61 6.15 13.73
CA ASP A 68 15.91 6.62 14.22
C ASP A 68 15.85 7.08 15.68
N GLY A 69 14.66 7.09 16.29
CA GLY A 69 14.47 7.33 17.73
C GLY A 69 14.98 6.16 18.61
N PRO A 70 15.37 6.43 19.86
CA PRO A 70 16.07 5.47 20.72
C PRO A 70 15.25 4.23 21.11
N PHE A 71 13.92 4.31 21.05
CA PHE A 71 13.02 3.23 21.42
C PHE A 71 12.21 2.69 20.23
N ALA A 72 12.53 3.14 19.02
CA ALA A 72 11.71 2.86 17.87
C ALA A 72 12.02 1.52 17.22
N LEU A 73 10.96 0.85 16.77
CA LEU A 73 11.06 -0.44 16.10
C LEU A 73 9.98 -0.61 15.03
N ILE A 74 10.22 -1.55 14.12
CA ILE A 74 9.15 -2.11 13.31
C ILE A 74 8.32 -3.01 14.21
N ALA A 75 7.12 -2.57 14.57
CA ALA A 75 6.27 -3.30 15.51
C ALA A 75 5.64 -4.53 14.85
N GLN A 76 5.20 -4.41 13.60
CA GLN A 76 4.61 -5.49 12.83
C GLN A 76 5.05 -5.40 11.37
N LEU A 77 5.23 -6.57 10.76
CA LEU A 77 5.47 -6.73 9.33
C LEU A 77 4.57 -7.86 8.83
N TRP A 78 3.77 -7.54 7.82
CA TRP A 78 3.01 -8.54 7.08
C TRP A 78 3.49 -8.61 5.64
N CYS A 79 3.63 -9.83 5.16
CA CYS A 79 3.98 -10.18 3.79
C CYS A 79 2.74 -10.81 3.16
N ARG A 80 2.06 -10.08 2.30
CA ARG A 80 0.84 -10.56 1.63
C ARG A 80 0.61 -9.76 0.37
N ASP A 81 0.14 -10.41 -0.67
CA ASP A 81 -0.39 -9.77 -1.88
C ASP A 81 -1.67 -8.94 -1.57
N VAL A 82 -1.47 -7.71 -1.10
CA VAL A 82 -2.55 -6.76 -0.81
C VAL A 82 -2.92 -5.90 -2.02
N THR A 83 -2.10 -5.93 -3.09
CA THR A 83 -2.36 -5.28 -4.38
C THR A 83 -3.02 -6.22 -5.42
N ARG A 84 -3.15 -7.51 -5.10
CA ARG A 84 -3.74 -8.56 -5.94
C ARG A 84 -3.05 -8.76 -7.28
N ASP A 85 -1.73 -8.57 -7.31
CA ASP A 85 -0.91 -8.76 -8.52
C ASP A 85 -0.14 -10.09 -8.54
N GLY A 86 -0.36 -10.95 -7.54
CA GLY A 86 0.30 -12.24 -7.39
C GLY A 86 1.66 -12.17 -6.70
N VAL A 87 2.09 -10.99 -6.25
CA VAL A 87 3.36 -10.81 -5.55
C VAL A 87 3.11 -10.28 -4.13
N ASP A 88 3.85 -10.80 -3.15
CA ASP A 88 3.75 -10.31 -1.79
C ASP A 88 4.23 -8.85 -1.66
N ASP A 89 3.39 -8.04 -1.04
CA ASP A 89 3.69 -6.69 -0.60
C ASP A 89 4.11 -6.68 0.87
N MET A 90 4.82 -5.63 1.28
CA MET A 90 5.16 -5.41 2.69
C MET A 90 4.20 -4.38 3.30
N THR A 91 3.40 -4.78 4.28
CA THR A 91 2.70 -3.85 5.16
C THR A 91 3.47 -3.76 6.47
N VAL A 92 3.95 -2.57 6.82
CA VAL A 92 4.86 -2.36 7.96
C VAL A 92 4.30 -1.31 8.90
N THR A 93 4.34 -1.57 10.21
CA THR A 93 4.01 -0.58 11.25
C THR A 93 5.28 -0.19 12.01
N VAL A 94 5.39 1.09 12.35
CA VAL A 94 6.50 1.66 13.10
C VAL A 94 5.98 2.15 14.44
N SER A 95 6.59 1.65 15.52
CA SER A 95 6.35 2.12 16.88
C SER A 95 7.47 3.07 17.29
N GLY A 96 7.10 4.15 17.97
CA GLY A 96 8.06 5.04 18.64
C GLY A 96 8.60 4.48 19.95
N GLY A 97 8.07 3.34 20.40
CA GLY A 97 8.32 2.77 21.72
C GLY A 97 7.41 3.37 22.81
N GLY A 98 7.64 2.94 24.06
CA GLY A 98 6.90 3.43 25.23
C GLY A 98 5.38 3.29 25.11
N THR A 99 4.66 4.29 25.59
CA THR A 99 3.18 4.32 25.59
C THR A 99 2.59 4.80 24.26
N ALA A 100 3.36 5.50 23.41
CA ALA A 100 2.89 6.06 22.14
C ALA A 100 2.49 5.01 21.10
N GLY A 101 2.92 3.75 21.28
CA GLY A 101 2.58 2.63 20.42
C GLY A 101 2.97 2.86 18.96
N VAL A 102 2.15 2.37 18.04
CA VAL A 102 2.36 2.56 16.60
C VAL A 102 2.11 4.02 16.23
N MET A 103 3.15 4.68 15.72
CA MET A 103 3.11 6.09 15.32
C MET A 103 2.91 6.29 13.81
N GLY A 104 3.13 5.23 13.03
CA GLY A 104 2.84 5.27 11.60
C GLY A 104 2.98 3.91 10.94
N TRP A 105 2.57 3.82 9.68
CA TRP A 105 2.64 2.58 8.90
C TRP A 105 2.69 2.88 7.40
N ALA A 106 3.12 1.87 6.63
CA ALA A 106 3.24 1.97 5.18
C ALA A 106 2.99 0.63 4.49
N VAL A 107 2.66 0.70 3.20
CA VAL A 107 2.62 -0.44 2.29
C VAL A 107 3.63 -0.23 1.17
N PHE A 108 4.51 -1.20 0.97
CA PHE A 108 5.45 -1.24 -0.13
C PHE A 108 5.12 -2.39 -1.07
N ARG A 109 4.81 -2.05 -2.32
CA ARG A 109 4.61 -2.99 -3.41
C ARG A 109 5.94 -3.45 -3.99
N THR A 110 6.01 -4.72 -4.38
CA THR A 110 7.16 -5.29 -5.07
C THR A 110 7.03 -5.06 -6.58
N VAL A 111 8.03 -4.41 -7.20
CA VAL A 111 8.08 -4.20 -8.65
C VAL A 111 9.46 -4.60 -9.15
N GLY A 112 9.56 -5.81 -9.70
CA GLY A 112 10.85 -6.47 -9.94
C GLY A 112 11.65 -6.59 -8.63
N ALA A 113 12.92 -6.19 -8.66
CA ALA A 113 13.78 -6.16 -7.46
C ALA A 113 13.52 -4.95 -6.53
N ARG A 114 12.64 -4.02 -6.90
CA ARG A 114 12.44 -2.75 -6.18
C ARG A 114 11.20 -2.79 -5.27
N ARG A 115 11.24 -1.99 -4.21
CA ARG A 115 10.09 -1.73 -3.34
C ARG A 115 9.56 -0.33 -3.65
N ARG A 116 8.30 -0.24 -4.04
CA ARG A 116 7.60 1.01 -4.32
C ARG A 116 6.61 1.29 -3.20
N LEU A 117 6.72 2.46 -2.57
CA LEU A 117 5.71 2.92 -1.61
C LEU A 117 4.38 3.17 -2.33
N VAL A 118 3.31 2.53 -1.84
CA VAL A 118 1.96 2.64 -2.43
C VAL A 118 0.89 3.11 -1.43
N LEU A 119 1.21 3.12 -0.13
CA LEU A 119 0.40 3.76 0.91
C LEU A 119 1.31 4.20 2.06
N LEU A 120 1.09 5.40 2.56
CA LEU A 120 1.83 5.96 3.69
C LEU A 120 0.87 6.63 4.66
N ARG A 121 1.03 6.32 5.95
CA ARG A 121 0.39 6.98 7.07
C ARG A 121 1.46 7.32 8.10
N PRO A 122 2.12 8.48 7.94
CA PRO A 122 3.34 8.78 8.68
C PRO A 122 3.06 9.34 10.07
N ASP A 123 1.89 9.96 10.26
CA ASP A 123 1.61 10.80 11.41
C ASP A 123 0.36 10.29 12.14
N GLY A 124 0.60 9.78 13.34
CA GLY A 124 -0.43 9.47 14.32
C GLY A 124 0.19 8.81 15.54
N GLN A 125 -0.68 8.32 16.42
CA GLN A 125 -0.28 7.62 17.62
C GLN A 125 -1.34 6.58 17.98
N HIS A 126 -0.90 5.50 18.63
CA HIS A 126 -1.76 4.38 18.99
C HIS A 126 -2.55 3.79 17.81
N PHE A 127 -1.96 3.77 16.61
CA PHE A 127 -2.58 3.07 15.48
C PHE A 127 -2.76 1.58 15.81
N ARG A 128 -3.91 1.04 15.42
CA ARG A 128 -4.14 -0.41 15.34
C ARG A 128 -4.37 -0.76 13.88
N ILE A 129 -3.43 -1.51 13.30
CA ILE A 129 -3.49 -1.96 11.90
C ILE A 129 -3.79 -3.44 11.88
N ARG A 130 -4.73 -3.85 11.04
CA ARG A 130 -5.07 -5.26 10.81
C ARG A 130 -5.24 -5.50 9.32
N LEU A 131 -4.67 -6.60 8.83
CA LEU A 131 -5.04 -7.12 7.51
C LEU A 131 -6.32 -7.94 7.64
N THR A 132 -7.33 -7.57 6.86
CA THR A 132 -8.64 -8.20 6.84
C THR A 132 -8.91 -8.81 5.47
N GLY A 133 -9.41 -10.05 5.44
CA GLY A 133 -9.58 -10.79 4.19
C GLY A 133 -8.25 -10.97 3.43
N ARG A 134 -8.30 -10.93 2.10
CA ARG A 134 -7.12 -11.12 1.24
C ARG A 134 -6.31 -9.85 1.02
N SER A 135 -6.94 -8.68 0.95
CA SER A 135 -6.29 -7.45 0.45
C SER A 135 -6.82 -6.16 1.08
N GLU A 136 -7.57 -6.24 2.17
CA GLU A 136 -8.10 -5.06 2.85
C GLU A 136 -7.26 -4.76 4.08
N ILE A 137 -7.01 -3.48 4.32
CA ILE A 137 -6.27 -3.01 5.49
C ILE A 137 -7.23 -2.21 6.35
N TRP A 138 -7.44 -2.65 7.57
CA TRP A 138 -8.19 -1.90 8.56
C TRP A 138 -7.21 -1.11 9.43
N GLU A 139 -7.37 0.21 9.42
CA GLU A 139 -6.76 1.15 10.35
C GLU A 139 -7.81 1.59 11.37
N GLN A 140 -7.43 1.55 12.64
CA GLN A 140 -8.14 2.20 13.73
C GLN A 140 -7.18 3.16 14.42
N TYR A 141 -7.62 4.37 14.71
CA TYR A 141 -6.85 5.33 15.50
C TYR A 141 -7.77 6.09 16.47
N PRO A 142 -7.26 6.44 17.66
CA PRO A 142 -8.06 7.14 18.65
C PRO A 142 -8.43 8.57 18.24
N VAL A 143 -9.59 9.03 18.71
CA VAL A 143 -10.02 10.42 18.58
C VAL A 143 -9.79 11.12 19.92
N TYR A 144 -8.90 12.12 19.91
CA TYR A 144 -8.65 12.98 21.05
C TYR A 144 -9.61 14.17 21.05
N ARG A 145 -10.23 14.45 22.19
CA ARG A 145 -10.93 15.69 22.48
C ARG A 145 -9.93 16.73 22.98
N GLU A 146 -10.35 17.99 22.99
CA GLU A 146 -9.51 19.14 23.39
C GLU A 146 -8.89 18.99 24.80
N ARG A 147 -9.56 18.30 25.72
CA ARG A 147 -9.11 18.11 27.11
C ARG A 147 -8.56 16.72 27.40
N ASP A 148 -8.40 15.88 26.37
CA ASP A 148 -7.82 14.56 26.58
C ASP A 148 -6.32 14.71 26.84
N PRO A 149 -5.76 14.07 27.88
CA PRO A 149 -4.31 13.99 28.00
C PRO A 149 -3.76 13.16 26.84
N GLY A 150 -2.52 13.41 26.40
CA GLY A 150 -1.94 12.76 25.21
C GLY A 150 -1.96 11.22 25.24
N CYS A 151 -2.00 10.61 26.43
CA CYS A 151 -2.11 9.16 26.60
C CYS A 151 -3.52 8.59 26.39
N CYS A 152 -4.56 9.38 26.66
CA CYS A 152 -5.83 8.83 27.11
C CYS A 152 -7.01 9.47 26.36
N PRO A 153 -7.24 9.06 25.12
CA PRO A 153 -8.31 9.57 24.28
C PRO A 153 -9.69 9.12 24.79
N THR A 154 -10.66 10.02 24.80
CA THR A 154 -12.05 9.77 25.24
C THR A 154 -13.07 9.91 24.10
N GLY A 155 -12.65 10.32 22.91
CA GLY A 155 -13.50 10.52 21.74
C GLY A 155 -13.89 9.24 20.97
N GLY A 156 -13.50 8.06 21.47
CA GLY A 156 -13.63 6.79 20.78
C GLY A 156 -12.57 6.60 19.70
N TYR A 157 -12.92 5.93 18.61
CA TYR A 157 -12.00 5.64 17.51
C TYR A 157 -12.57 6.00 16.15
N GLU A 158 -11.71 6.56 15.29
CA GLU A 158 -11.96 6.61 13.86
C GLU A 158 -11.36 5.37 13.20
N ASN A 159 -12.16 4.75 12.33
CA ASN A 159 -11.80 3.55 11.63
C ASN A 159 -11.82 3.83 10.13
N ARG A 160 -10.83 3.28 9.43
CA ARG A 160 -10.70 3.37 7.98
C ARG A 160 -10.39 2.00 7.43
N ARG A 161 -11.09 1.61 6.38
CA ARG A 161 -10.76 0.42 5.59
C ARG A 161 -10.18 0.85 4.27
N PHE A 162 -8.96 0.42 4.00
CA PHE A 162 -8.27 0.62 2.73
C PHE A 162 -8.45 -0.60 1.85
N ARG A 163 -8.59 -0.35 0.55
CA ARG A 163 -8.63 -1.38 -0.49
C ARG A 163 -7.82 -0.90 -1.70
N TRP A 164 -7.12 -1.81 -2.34
CA TRP A 164 -6.49 -1.56 -3.63
C TRP A 164 -7.56 -1.43 -4.73
N ASP A 165 -7.49 -0.38 -5.56
CA ASP A 165 -8.40 -0.16 -6.69
C ASP A 165 -7.84 -0.58 -8.06
N GLY A 166 -6.60 -1.10 -8.08
CA GLY A 166 -5.85 -1.42 -9.29
C GLY A 166 -4.61 -0.54 -9.48
N ASP A 167 -4.62 0.68 -8.93
CA ASP A 167 -3.52 1.64 -9.07
C ASP A 167 -3.02 2.17 -7.72
N ARG A 168 -3.92 2.35 -6.75
CA ARG A 168 -3.59 2.88 -5.43
C ARG A 168 -4.50 2.30 -4.34
N PHE A 169 -4.09 2.51 -3.09
CA PHE A 169 -4.99 2.29 -1.97
C PHE A 169 -5.98 3.45 -1.84
N VAL A 170 -7.27 3.12 -1.82
CA VAL A 170 -8.35 4.05 -1.56
C VAL A 170 -9.03 3.72 -0.23
N VAL A 171 -9.59 4.74 0.42
CA VAL A 171 -10.43 4.54 1.59
C VAL A 171 -11.77 3.99 1.13
N ALA A 172 -11.95 2.68 1.23
CA ALA A 172 -13.18 1.98 0.87
C ALA A 172 -14.32 2.22 1.87
N ARG A 173 -14.00 2.48 3.14
CA ARG A 173 -14.99 2.79 4.19
C ARG A 173 -14.37 3.62 5.31
N ARG A 174 -15.15 4.53 5.89
CA ARG A 174 -14.87 5.19 7.17
C ARG A 174 -16.03 4.95 8.14
N TRP A 175 -15.73 4.79 9.42
CA TRP A 175 -16.74 4.73 10.48
C TRP A 175 -16.14 5.13 11.82
N ARG A 176 -16.99 5.53 12.77
CA ARG A 176 -16.60 5.83 14.15
C ARG A 176 -17.16 4.78 15.09
N THR A 177 -16.39 4.43 16.11
CA THR A 177 -16.85 3.60 17.24
C THR A 177 -16.71 4.44 18.51
N THR A 178 -17.77 4.54 19.29
CA THR A 178 -17.81 5.35 20.53
C THR A 178 -17.25 4.60 21.74
N ASP A 179 -17.19 3.28 21.66
CA ASP A 179 -16.79 2.46 22.79
C ASP A 179 -15.27 2.47 22.91
N ALA A 180 -14.77 2.84 24.09
CA ALA A 180 -13.41 2.58 24.51
C ALA A 180 -13.30 1.08 24.81
N GLY A 181 -13.19 0.28 23.74
CA GLY A 181 -13.00 -1.17 23.85
C GLY A 181 -11.64 -1.56 24.42
#